data_AF-A0A6N6T7W4-F1
#
_entry.id   AF-A0A6N6T7W4-F1
#
_cell.length_a   1.000
_cell.length_b   1.000
_cell.length_c   1.000
_cell.angle_alpha   90.00
_cell.angle_beta   90.00
_cell.angle_gamma   90.00
#
_symmetry.space_group_name_H-M   'P 1'
#
loop_
_entity.id
_entity.type
_entity.pdbx_description
1 polymer ?
#
loop_
_entity_poly.entity_id
_entity_poly.type
_entity_poly.pdbx_seq_one_letter_code
_entity_poly.pdbx_strand_id
1 'polypeptide(L)'
;MSATEKSFNTIGVVPTHYARQPVAGYGTIGRQHNFRCTNAFYLKLEACFSELWRIYPHGPAQAIVSAGAYVNKPGYHGMGRAFDLDAIFWPGKSFITNRFNEYPSFYLGVEAVLRKHFGTVLDYNYNQAHRDHFHIDDGGSVGFHTTRSHTLFMQGVCYYMLEMRFDGNVDGDYGSATRTALEEACAELGVPTPLSTLTNWNQFLDAVARFGLRGERRTSGTSRPADYDCTRHR
;
A
#
# COMPACT_ATOMS: atom_id res chain seq x y z
N MET A 1 -10.49 11.04 -25.63
CA MET A 1 -10.92 10.11 -24.56
C MET A 1 -11.41 10.95 -23.39
N SER A 2 -12.60 10.64 -22.87
CA SER A 2 -13.23 11.40 -21.78
C SER A 2 -12.68 10.93 -20.43
N ALA A 3 -12.52 11.86 -19.47
CA ALA A 3 -12.09 11.55 -18.11
C ALA A 3 -13.11 10.68 -17.32
N THR A 4 -14.32 10.49 -17.86
CA THR A 4 -15.41 9.77 -17.18
C THR A 4 -16.04 8.70 -18.08
N GLU A 5 -15.25 8.09 -18.95
CA GLU A 5 -15.71 7.01 -19.85
C GLU A 5 -16.33 5.83 -19.11
N LYS A 6 -15.76 5.47 -17.96
CA LYS A 6 -16.25 4.41 -17.09
C LYS A 6 -17.05 5.01 -15.97
N SER A 7 -18.26 4.52 -15.76
CA SER A 7 -18.99 4.61 -14.49
C SER A 7 -18.98 3.23 -13.83
N PHE A 8 -18.72 3.16 -12.54
CA PHE A 8 -18.61 1.89 -11.81
C PHE A 8 -19.04 2.02 -10.35
N ASN A 9 -19.68 0.99 -9.82
CA ASN A 9 -20.00 0.84 -8.39
C ASN A 9 -19.43 -0.46 -7.80
N THR A 10 -18.53 -1.09 -8.54
CA THR A 10 -17.69 -2.22 -8.16
C THR A 10 -16.30 -2.06 -8.78
N ILE A 11 -15.28 -2.67 -8.18
CA ILE A 11 -14.00 -2.95 -8.82
C ILE A 11 -13.87 -4.48 -8.84
N GLY A 12 -13.92 -5.07 -10.04
CA GLY A 12 -14.20 -6.50 -10.18
C GLY A 12 -15.51 -6.87 -9.52
N VAL A 13 -15.46 -7.82 -8.56
CA VAL A 13 -16.63 -8.30 -7.82
C VAL A 13 -16.90 -7.55 -6.51
N VAL A 14 -16.04 -6.62 -6.10
CA VAL A 14 -16.14 -5.95 -4.80
C VAL A 14 -16.85 -4.59 -4.95
N PRO A 15 -17.93 -4.32 -4.21
CA PRO A 15 -18.62 -3.03 -4.20
C PRO A 15 -17.70 -1.86 -3.83
N THR A 16 -17.88 -0.73 -4.51
CA THR A 16 -17.24 0.53 -4.14
C THR A 16 -18.17 1.41 -3.34
N HIS A 17 -17.67 1.98 -2.27
CA HIS A 17 -18.43 2.72 -1.28
C HIS A 17 -17.82 4.11 -1.05
N TYR A 18 -18.63 5.01 -0.52
CA TYR A 18 -18.23 6.36 -0.14
C TYR A 18 -18.56 6.61 1.34
N ALA A 19 -17.57 7.06 2.10
CA ALA A 19 -17.68 7.28 3.55
C ALA A 19 -17.15 8.66 3.97
N ARG A 20 -17.53 9.72 3.25
CA ARG A 20 -17.27 11.10 3.66
C ARG A 20 -18.58 11.84 3.93
N GLN A 21 -18.54 12.83 4.82
CA GLN A 21 -19.70 13.65 5.14
C GLN A 21 -20.16 14.46 3.91
N PRO A 22 -21.48 14.69 3.73
CA PRO A 22 -22.58 14.32 4.63
C PRO A 22 -23.13 12.90 4.41
N VAL A 23 -22.54 12.11 3.50
CA VAL A 23 -23.11 10.81 3.07
C VAL A 23 -22.95 9.74 4.16
N ALA A 24 -21.75 9.64 4.75
CA ALA A 24 -21.44 8.76 5.87
C ALA A 24 -20.16 9.21 6.60
N GLY A 25 -19.92 8.68 7.80
CA GLY A 25 -18.72 9.00 8.57
C GLY A 25 -17.48 8.26 8.06
N TYR A 26 -16.33 8.96 8.04
CA TYR A 26 -15.04 8.37 7.71
C TYR A 26 -14.70 7.19 8.63
N GLY A 27 -14.06 6.16 8.08
CA GLY A 27 -13.71 4.94 8.80
C GLY A 27 -14.88 3.97 8.99
N THR A 28 -16.04 4.23 8.37
CA THR A 28 -17.16 3.27 8.27
C THR A 28 -17.21 2.65 6.89
N ILE A 29 -18.02 1.59 6.72
CA ILE A 29 -18.26 0.99 5.39
C ILE A 29 -18.98 1.95 4.43
N GLY A 30 -19.57 3.04 4.93
CA GLY A 30 -20.22 4.05 4.11
C GLY A 30 -21.44 3.53 3.33
N ARG A 31 -21.69 4.13 2.17
CA ARG A 31 -22.77 3.72 1.25
C ARG A 31 -22.18 3.35 -0.11
N GLN A 32 -22.74 2.34 -0.77
CA GLN A 32 -22.34 2.00 -2.13
C GLN A 32 -22.49 3.22 -3.06
N HIS A 33 -21.50 3.46 -3.91
CA HIS A 33 -21.41 4.69 -4.70
C HIS A 33 -20.90 4.42 -6.11
N ASN A 34 -21.40 5.21 -7.08
CA ASN A 34 -20.95 5.18 -8.46
C ASN A 34 -19.82 6.18 -8.67
N PHE A 35 -18.61 5.69 -8.91
CA PHE A 35 -17.44 6.49 -9.29
C PHE A 35 -17.29 6.55 -10.81
N ARG A 36 -16.43 7.48 -11.26
CA ARG A 36 -16.12 7.65 -12.68
C ARG A 36 -14.63 7.79 -12.90
N CYS A 37 -14.12 7.26 -14.00
CA CYS A 37 -12.73 7.41 -14.45
C CYS A 37 -12.60 7.06 -15.95
N THR A 38 -11.38 7.01 -16.47
CA THR A 38 -11.11 6.45 -17.80
C THR A 38 -11.18 4.91 -17.79
N ASN A 39 -11.49 4.29 -18.93
CA ASN A 39 -11.50 2.82 -19.02
C ASN A 39 -10.12 2.21 -18.71
N ALA A 40 -9.05 2.82 -19.22
CA ALA A 40 -7.68 2.34 -19.02
C ALA A 40 -7.28 2.34 -17.54
N PHE A 41 -7.67 3.39 -16.80
CA PHE A 41 -7.38 3.46 -15.37
C PHE A 41 -8.23 2.48 -14.56
N TYR A 42 -9.51 2.29 -14.92
CA TYR A 42 -10.36 1.27 -14.29
C TYR A 42 -9.76 -0.14 -14.39
N LEU A 43 -9.20 -0.51 -15.56
CA LEU A 43 -8.54 -1.81 -15.73
C LEU A 43 -7.32 -1.99 -14.80
N LYS A 44 -6.59 -0.90 -14.50
CA LYS A 44 -5.49 -0.93 -13.52
C LYS A 44 -6.00 -1.13 -12.10
N LEU A 45 -7.12 -0.50 -11.72
CA LEU A 45 -7.76 -0.74 -10.43
C LEU A 45 -8.18 -2.21 -10.32
N GLU A 46 -8.82 -2.77 -11.35
CA GLU A 46 -9.22 -4.18 -11.34
C GLU A 46 -8.02 -5.13 -11.18
N ALA A 47 -6.94 -4.90 -11.94
CA ALA A 47 -5.72 -5.69 -11.83
C ALA A 47 -5.10 -5.59 -10.42
N CYS A 48 -5.01 -4.39 -9.87
CA CYS A 48 -4.44 -4.13 -8.55
C CYS A 48 -5.22 -4.82 -7.44
N PHE A 49 -6.54 -4.61 -7.38
CA PHE A 49 -7.37 -5.20 -6.33
C PHE A 49 -7.52 -6.72 -6.51
N SER A 50 -7.55 -7.24 -7.75
CA SER A 50 -7.50 -8.68 -8.01
C SER A 50 -6.23 -9.31 -7.42
N GLU A 51 -5.07 -8.67 -7.61
CA GLU A 51 -3.83 -9.12 -6.99
C GLU A 51 -3.87 -9.03 -5.46
N LEU A 52 -4.41 -7.94 -4.90
CA LEU A 52 -4.57 -7.80 -3.44
C LEU A 52 -5.40 -8.95 -2.86
N TRP A 53 -6.51 -9.32 -3.52
CA TRP A 53 -7.37 -10.43 -3.08
C TRP A 53 -6.68 -11.79 -3.20
N ARG A 54 -5.83 -11.98 -4.22
CA ARG A 54 -5.04 -13.22 -4.36
C ARG A 54 -3.98 -13.35 -3.27
N ILE A 55 -3.38 -12.23 -2.87
CA ILE A 55 -2.34 -12.23 -1.84
C ILE A 55 -2.98 -12.30 -0.45
N TYR A 56 -4.06 -11.60 -0.15
CA TYR A 56 -4.62 -11.60 1.19
C TYR A 56 -5.39 -12.91 1.49
N PRO A 57 -5.13 -13.63 2.61
CA PRO A 57 -5.71 -14.95 2.84
C PRO A 57 -7.24 -15.00 2.93
N HIS A 58 -7.89 -13.89 3.26
CA HIS A 58 -9.35 -13.81 3.32
C HIS A 58 -10.00 -13.50 1.96
N GLY A 59 -9.20 -13.36 0.90
CA GLY A 59 -9.71 -13.13 -0.45
C GLY A 59 -10.37 -11.76 -0.62
N PRO A 60 -11.38 -11.68 -1.49
CA PRO A 60 -12.10 -10.44 -1.77
C PRO A 60 -12.77 -9.83 -0.53
N ALA A 61 -12.69 -8.51 -0.44
CA ALA A 61 -13.40 -7.71 0.57
C ALA A 61 -14.90 -7.63 0.29
N GLN A 62 -15.68 -7.21 1.28
CA GLN A 62 -17.10 -6.86 1.10
C GLN A 62 -17.30 -5.41 0.62
N ALA A 63 -16.29 -4.53 0.81
CA ALA A 63 -16.33 -3.18 0.27
C ALA A 63 -14.92 -2.58 0.12
N ILE A 64 -14.74 -1.79 -0.94
CA ILE A 64 -13.64 -0.81 -1.11
C ILE A 64 -14.25 0.57 -0.90
N VAL A 65 -13.74 1.35 0.06
CA VAL A 65 -14.23 2.70 0.35
C VAL A 65 -13.27 3.72 -0.23
N SER A 66 -13.80 4.72 -0.92
CA SER A 66 -13.02 5.73 -1.64
C SER A 66 -13.56 7.13 -1.44
N ALA A 67 -12.67 8.12 -1.46
CA ALA A 67 -13.02 9.54 -1.53
C ALA A 67 -13.28 10.03 -2.97
N GLY A 68 -12.96 9.22 -3.99
CA GLY A 68 -13.23 9.54 -5.39
C GLY A 68 -12.21 8.99 -6.38
N ALA A 69 -12.62 8.93 -7.65
CA ALA A 69 -11.78 8.59 -8.80
C ALA A 69 -11.77 9.69 -9.91
N TYR A 70 -12.70 10.64 -9.79
CA TYR A 70 -12.81 11.79 -10.66
C TYR A 70 -13.38 12.97 -9.90
N VAL A 71 -12.77 14.13 -10.07
CA VAL A 71 -13.28 15.43 -9.63
C VAL A 71 -12.92 16.42 -10.74
N ASN A 72 -13.85 17.29 -11.14
CA ASN A 72 -13.60 18.29 -12.18
C ASN A 72 -12.65 19.41 -11.68
N LYS A 73 -11.36 19.08 -11.57
CA LYS A 73 -10.26 19.94 -11.12
C LYS A 73 -8.98 19.61 -11.89
N PRO A 74 -7.96 20.48 -11.93
CA PRO A 74 -6.67 20.13 -12.50
C PRO A 74 -6.03 18.87 -11.86
N GLY A 75 -5.17 18.19 -12.61
CA GLY A 75 -4.45 17.00 -12.16
C GLY A 75 -5.13 15.66 -12.51
N TYR A 76 -4.58 14.55 -12.03
CA TYR A 76 -4.99 13.20 -12.44
C TYR A 76 -6.43 12.83 -12.05
N HIS A 77 -6.96 13.41 -10.97
CA HIS A 77 -8.40 13.30 -10.65
C HIS A 77 -9.28 13.91 -11.75
N GLY A 78 -8.96 15.10 -12.28
CA GLY A 78 -9.72 15.67 -13.40
C GLY A 78 -9.52 14.97 -14.73
N MET A 79 -8.48 14.16 -14.84
CA MET A 79 -8.22 13.30 -16.00
C MET A 79 -8.88 11.92 -15.85
N GLY A 80 -9.51 11.60 -14.71
CA GLY A 80 -10.05 10.26 -14.46
C GLY A 80 -8.97 9.18 -14.40
N ARG A 81 -7.82 9.54 -13.83
CA ARG A 81 -6.58 8.75 -13.78
C ARG A 81 -6.00 8.68 -12.37
N ALA A 82 -6.81 8.96 -11.36
CA ALA A 82 -6.46 8.85 -9.95
C ALA A 82 -7.57 8.16 -9.16
N PHE A 83 -7.24 7.65 -7.99
CA PHE A 83 -8.19 7.07 -7.04
C PHE A 83 -7.71 7.31 -5.62
N ASP A 84 -8.62 7.71 -4.74
CA ASP A 84 -8.32 7.90 -3.32
C ASP A 84 -8.91 6.73 -2.54
N LEU A 85 -8.07 5.82 -2.02
CA LEU A 85 -8.49 4.67 -1.21
C LEU A 85 -8.55 5.06 0.26
N ASP A 86 -9.75 5.09 0.85
CA ASP A 86 -9.97 5.42 2.26
C ASP A 86 -9.86 4.18 3.16
N ALA A 87 -10.51 3.09 2.74
CA ALA A 87 -10.62 1.88 3.54
C ALA A 87 -10.97 0.64 2.72
N ILE A 88 -10.74 -0.54 3.30
CA ILE A 88 -11.20 -1.84 2.79
C ILE A 88 -11.83 -2.61 3.94
N PHE A 89 -13.02 -3.18 3.72
CA PHE A 89 -13.74 -3.95 4.74
C PHE A 89 -13.88 -5.40 4.31
N TRP A 90 -13.44 -6.32 5.16
CA TRP A 90 -13.72 -7.75 5.10
C TRP A 90 -14.67 -8.14 6.25
N PRO A 91 -15.29 -9.33 6.19
CA PRO A 91 -15.93 -9.91 7.37
C PRO A 91 -14.92 -10.01 8.53
N GLY A 92 -15.18 -9.30 9.63
CA GLY A 92 -14.35 -9.35 10.84
C GLY A 92 -13.02 -8.58 10.79
N LYS A 93 -12.70 -7.87 9.70
CA LYS A 93 -11.49 -7.02 9.61
C LYS A 93 -11.73 -5.77 8.77
N SER A 94 -11.17 -4.65 9.21
CA SER A 94 -11.13 -3.40 8.44
C SER A 94 -9.71 -2.89 8.28
N PHE A 95 -9.43 -2.35 7.11
CA PHE A 95 -8.27 -1.51 6.82
C PHE A 95 -8.77 -0.08 6.63
N ILE A 96 -8.24 0.88 7.40
CA ILE A 96 -8.61 2.30 7.37
C ILE A 96 -7.30 3.09 7.36
N THR A 97 -7.10 3.91 6.33
CA THR A 97 -5.77 4.48 6.03
C THR A 97 -5.26 5.44 7.10
N ASN A 98 -6.12 6.17 7.82
CA ASN A 98 -5.68 7.04 8.92
C ASN A 98 -5.25 6.32 10.20
N ARG A 99 -5.37 4.98 10.24
CA ARG A 99 -4.97 4.14 11.38
C ARG A 99 -3.63 3.43 11.13
N PHE A 100 -2.76 4.02 10.31
CA PHE A 100 -1.42 3.51 10.03
C PHE A 100 -0.69 3.00 11.29
N ASN A 101 -0.72 3.79 12.38
CA ASN A 101 -0.05 3.47 13.64
C ASN A 101 -0.59 2.22 14.34
N GLU A 102 -1.81 1.76 14.03
CA GLU A 102 -2.38 0.55 14.63
C GLU A 102 -1.89 -0.74 13.95
N TYR A 103 -1.49 -0.66 12.68
CA TYR A 103 -1.12 -1.84 11.88
C TYR A 103 -0.17 -1.49 10.71
N PRO A 104 1.03 -0.94 10.98
CA PRO A 104 1.89 -0.42 9.93
C PRO A 104 2.34 -1.51 8.94
N SER A 105 2.61 -2.74 9.40
CA SER A 105 2.99 -3.84 8.51
C SER A 105 1.87 -4.21 7.54
N PHE A 106 0.62 -4.26 8.01
CA PHE A 106 -0.52 -4.55 7.13
C PHE A 106 -0.76 -3.42 6.13
N TYR A 107 -0.64 -2.17 6.59
CA TYR A 107 -0.74 -0.97 5.76
C TYR A 107 0.29 -0.97 4.62
N LEU A 108 1.57 -1.18 4.96
CA LEU A 108 2.67 -1.24 3.99
C LEU A 108 2.53 -2.45 3.05
N GLY A 109 1.92 -3.55 3.52
CA GLY A 109 1.58 -4.69 2.67
C GLY A 109 0.54 -4.35 1.61
N VAL A 110 -0.49 -3.57 1.96
CA VAL A 110 -1.46 -3.03 0.99
C VAL A 110 -0.76 -2.09 0.02
N GLU A 111 0.03 -1.14 0.54
CA GLU A 111 0.76 -0.17 -0.28
C GLU A 111 1.71 -0.83 -1.30
N ALA A 112 2.36 -1.92 -0.89
CA ALA A 112 3.25 -2.66 -1.78
C ALA A 112 2.50 -3.19 -3.02
N VAL A 113 1.27 -3.67 -2.85
CA VAL A 113 0.42 -4.06 -3.98
C VAL A 113 0.06 -2.85 -4.83
N LEU A 114 -0.29 -1.70 -4.23
CA LEU A 114 -0.58 -0.47 -4.98
C LEU A 114 0.60 -0.05 -5.86
N ARG A 115 1.82 -0.05 -5.32
CA ARG A 115 3.05 0.36 -6.02
C ARG A 115 3.47 -0.56 -7.17
N LYS A 116 2.94 -1.79 -7.24
CA LYS A 116 3.12 -2.66 -8.41
C LYS A 116 2.30 -2.21 -9.62
N HIS A 117 1.21 -1.48 -9.40
CA HIS A 117 0.24 -1.12 -10.44
C HIS A 117 0.23 0.38 -10.75
N PHE A 118 0.64 1.22 -9.78
CA PHE A 118 0.59 2.67 -9.86
C PHE A 118 1.98 3.26 -9.62
N GLY A 119 2.44 4.13 -10.53
CA GLY A 119 3.73 4.80 -10.40
C GLY A 119 3.74 5.95 -9.39
N THR A 120 2.57 6.44 -8.99
CA THR A 120 2.41 7.41 -7.92
C THR A 120 1.50 6.82 -6.85
N VAL A 121 2.01 6.72 -5.61
CA VAL A 121 1.27 6.32 -4.43
C VAL A 121 1.63 7.28 -3.30
N LEU A 122 0.68 8.05 -2.79
CA LEU A 122 0.89 8.98 -1.66
C LEU A 122 0.17 8.42 -0.45
N ASP A 123 0.90 8.27 0.65
CA ASP A 123 0.48 7.54 1.84
C ASP A 123 0.32 8.46 3.06
N TYR A 124 0.05 7.82 4.21
CA TYR A 124 -0.10 8.47 5.50
C TYR A 124 1.09 9.36 5.88
N ASN A 125 2.31 8.94 5.52
CA ASN A 125 3.54 9.64 5.87
C ASN A 125 3.90 10.76 4.88
N TYR A 126 3.25 10.82 3.72
CA TYR A 126 3.60 11.77 2.67
C TYR A 126 3.42 13.23 3.11
N ASN A 127 2.21 13.59 3.55
CA ASN A 127 1.87 14.88 4.16
C ASN A 127 0.48 14.83 4.83
N GLN A 128 0.07 15.94 5.47
CA GLN A 128 -1.21 16.02 6.18
C GLN A 128 -2.44 15.72 5.30
N ALA A 129 -2.42 16.10 4.01
CA ALA A 129 -3.55 15.93 3.11
C ALA A 129 -3.80 14.46 2.75
N HIS A 130 -2.80 13.58 2.88
CA HIS A 130 -2.89 12.15 2.54
C HIS A 130 -2.91 11.25 3.78
N ARG A 131 -3.04 11.82 4.98
CA ARG A 131 -3.14 11.04 6.22
C ARG A 131 -4.39 10.17 6.29
N ASP A 132 -5.40 10.41 5.46
CA ASP A 132 -6.67 9.71 5.53
C ASP A 132 -7.04 8.92 4.26
N HIS A 133 -6.12 8.79 3.31
CA HIS A 133 -6.29 7.95 2.12
C HIS A 133 -4.94 7.61 1.50
N PHE A 134 -4.89 6.54 0.71
CA PHE A 134 -3.88 6.46 -0.33
C PHE A 134 -4.37 7.18 -1.56
N HIS A 135 -3.63 8.18 -2.04
CA HIS A 135 -3.82 8.66 -3.41
C HIS A 135 -2.99 7.80 -4.35
N ILE A 136 -3.62 7.22 -5.37
CA ILE A 136 -2.95 6.43 -6.41
C ILE A 136 -3.25 7.01 -7.78
N ASP A 137 -2.23 7.15 -8.63
CA ASP A 137 -2.38 7.55 -10.03
C ASP A 137 -1.35 6.89 -10.94
N ASP A 138 -1.58 7.01 -12.24
CA ASP A 138 -0.70 6.45 -13.28
C ASP A 138 0.08 7.54 -14.04
N GLY A 139 0.35 8.66 -13.40
CA GLY A 139 1.20 9.72 -13.92
C GLY A 139 2.68 9.37 -13.94
N GLY A 140 3.14 8.63 -12.92
CA GLY A 140 4.48 8.08 -12.84
C GLY A 140 4.60 6.71 -13.51
N SER A 141 5.82 6.32 -13.88
CA SER A 141 6.11 4.94 -14.29
C SER A 141 6.17 4.02 -13.07
N VAL A 142 5.67 2.78 -13.22
CA VAL A 142 5.90 1.73 -12.23
C VAL A 142 7.38 1.33 -12.23
N GLY A 143 7.96 1.22 -11.04
CA GLY A 143 9.36 0.85 -10.85
C GLY A 143 9.95 1.47 -9.59
N PHE A 144 11.23 1.19 -9.37
CA PHE A 144 11.97 1.84 -8.29
C PHE A 144 12.24 3.31 -8.63
N HIS A 145 11.97 4.18 -7.66
CA HIS A 145 12.27 5.62 -7.72
C HIS A 145 12.77 6.09 -6.35
N THR A 146 13.44 7.23 -6.33
CA THR A 146 13.93 7.88 -5.10
C THR A 146 13.14 9.14 -4.74
N THR A 147 11.94 9.28 -5.31
CA THR A 147 11.02 10.37 -4.95
C THR A 147 10.60 10.25 -3.49
N ARG A 148 10.23 11.36 -2.85
CA ARG A 148 9.79 11.40 -1.44
C ARG A 148 8.81 10.28 -1.10
N SER A 149 7.78 10.07 -1.92
CA SER A 149 6.78 9.01 -1.68
C SER A 149 7.41 7.61 -1.67
N HIS A 150 8.28 7.29 -2.63
CA HIS A 150 8.94 5.98 -2.66
C HIS A 150 9.89 5.80 -1.48
N THR A 151 10.63 6.84 -1.15
CA THR A 151 11.56 6.83 -0.02
C THR A 151 10.82 6.61 1.30
N LEU A 152 9.70 7.30 1.54
CA LEU A 152 8.89 7.10 2.74
C LEU A 152 8.37 5.67 2.86
N PHE A 153 7.93 5.06 1.75
CA PHE A 153 7.55 3.65 1.73
C PHE A 153 8.71 2.73 2.08
N MET A 154 9.87 2.90 1.44
CA MET A 154 11.06 2.07 1.69
C MET A 154 11.56 2.21 3.12
N GLN A 155 11.68 3.45 3.62
CA GLN A 155 12.01 3.73 5.02
C GLN A 155 10.96 3.15 5.97
N GLY A 156 9.67 3.22 5.61
CA GLY A 156 8.58 2.65 6.39
C GLY A 156 8.64 1.12 6.49
N VAL A 157 8.99 0.44 5.40
CA VAL A 157 9.27 -1.00 5.40
C VAL A 157 10.42 -1.32 6.34
N CYS A 158 11.56 -0.63 6.22
CA CYS A 158 12.69 -0.86 7.10
C CYS A 158 12.32 -0.60 8.58
N TYR A 159 11.74 0.56 8.88
CA TYR A 159 11.54 1.03 10.25
C TYR A 159 10.37 0.37 10.99
N TYR A 160 9.21 0.30 10.34
CA TYR A 160 7.97 -0.17 10.99
C TYR A 160 7.69 -1.65 10.74
N MET A 161 8.04 -2.18 9.57
CA MET A 161 7.76 -3.59 9.24
C MET A 161 8.89 -4.52 9.67
N LEU A 162 10.15 -4.15 9.42
CA LEU A 162 11.32 -4.96 9.73
C LEU A 162 12.03 -4.54 11.02
N GLU A 163 11.52 -3.50 11.70
CA GLU A 163 12.06 -2.99 12.96
C GLU A 163 13.54 -2.55 12.89
N MET A 164 14.03 -2.25 11.68
CA MET A 164 15.39 -1.79 11.44
C MET A 164 15.52 -0.35 11.92
N ARG A 165 16.53 -0.10 12.76
CA ARG A 165 16.91 1.24 13.20
C ARG A 165 18.08 1.69 12.34
N PHE A 166 17.98 2.86 11.74
CA PHE A 166 19.04 3.49 10.98
C PHE A 166 19.17 4.95 11.42
N ASP A 167 20.36 5.52 11.25
CA ASP A 167 20.60 6.94 11.55
C ASP A 167 19.76 7.81 10.61
N GLY A 168 18.67 8.35 11.13
CA GLY A 168 17.68 9.11 10.38
C GLY A 168 16.25 8.87 10.90
N ASN A 169 15.31 9.65 10.38
CA ASN A 169 13.89 9.42 10.61
C ASN A 169 13.24 8.87 9.33
N VAL A 170 11.98 8.44 9.40
CA VAL A 170 11.15 8.27 8.19
C VAL A 170 10.80 9.67 7.68
N ASP A 171 11.70 10.25 6.89
CA ASP A 171 11.70 11.65 6.47
C ASP A 171 11.48 11.86 4.97
N GLY A 172 11.64 10.80 4.17
CA GLY A 172 11.51 10.82 2.71
C GLY A 172 12.79 11.17 1.95
N ASP A 173 13.94 11.25 2.63
CA ASP A 173 15.23 11.58 2.01
C ASP A 173 16.05 10.31 1.68
N TYR A 174 16.39 10.14 0.40
CA TYR A 174 17.09 8.95 -0.09
C TYR A 174 18.63 9.07 0.10
N GLY A 175 19.05 9.12 1.36
CA GLY A 175 20.45 9.22 1.79
C GLY A 175 21.20 7.89 1.88
N SER A 176 22.45 7.94 2.37
CA SER A 176 23.27 6.74 2.64
C SER A 176 22.63 5.82 3.66
N ALA A 177 22.08 6.37 4.75
CA ALA A 177 21.41 5.58 5.78
C ALA A 177 20.22 4.79 5.21
N THR A 178 19.37 5.44 4.40
CA THR A 178 18.26 4.78 3.69
C THR A 178 18.76 3.67 2.77
N ARG A 179 19.85 3.89 2.01
CA ARG A 179 20.42 2.86 1.12
C ARG A 179 20.92 1.65 1.89
N THR A 180 21.69 1.85 2.95
CA THR A 180 22.21 0.76 3.79
C THR A 180 21.07 -0.05 4.42
N ALA A 181 20.09 0.63 5.04
CA ALA A 181 18.93 -0.05 5.61
C ALA A 181 18.12 -0.82 4.57
N LEU A 182 18.00 -0.30 3.34
CA LEU A 182 17.28 -0.96 2.26
C LEU A 182 18.02 -2.19 1.72
N GLU A 183 19.35 -2.15 1.66
CA GLU A 183 20.18 -3.31 1.32
C GLU A 183 20.03 -4.43 2.36
N GLU A 184 20.04 -4.09 3.65
CA GLU A 184 19.77 -5.03 4.74
C GLU A 184 18.35 -5.58 4.68
N ALA A 185 17.35 -4.74 4.40
CA ALA A 185 15.96 -5.15 4.21
C ALA A 185 15.81 -6.13 3.04
N CYS A 186 16.51 -5.90 1.93
CA CYS A 186 16.52 -6.84 0.80
C CYS A 186 17.13 -8.18 1.20
N ALA A 187 18.22 -8.18 1.97
CA ALA A 187 18.83 -9.41 2.47
C ALA A 187 17.89 -10.19 3.41
N GLU A 188 17.25 -9.50 4.37
CA GLU A 188 16.27 -10.09 5.29
C GLU A 188 15.06 -10.68 4.56
N LEU A 189 14.57 -9.99 3.51
CA LEU A 189 13.46 -10.44 2.69
C LEU A 189 13.86 -11.47 1.61
N GLY A 190 15.16 -11.75 1.44
CA GLY A 190 15.68 -12.64 0.40
C GLY A 190 15.43 -12.13 -1.02
N VAL A 191 15.52 -10.82 -1.22
CA VAL A 191 15.29 -10.10 -2.48
C VAL A 191 16.63 -9.68 -3.10
N PRO A 192 16.85 -9.91 -4.40
CA PRO A 192 18.08 -9.49 -5.08
C PRO A 192 18.17 -7.97 -5.23
N THR A 193 19.38 -7.45 -5.13
CA THR A 193 19.75 -6.06 -5.43
C THR A 193 20.50 -5.98 -6.77
N PRO A 194 20.54 -4.81 -7.45
CA PRO A 194 19.90 -3.55 -7.08
C PRO A 194 18.39 -3.54 -7.38
N LEU A 195 17.61 -2.80 -6.57
CA LEU A 195 16.16 -2.62 -6.77
C LEU A 195 15.81 -1.75 -7.99
N SER A 196 16.79 -1.07 -8.60
CA SER A 196 16.58 -0.23 -9.79
C SER A 196 16.08 -1.00 -11.01
N THR A 197 16.18 -2.34 -11.03
CA THR A 197 15.53 -3.15 -12.07
C THR A 197 14.07 -3.40 -11.70
N LEU A 198 13.16 -3.30 -12.69
CA LEU A 198 11.73 -3.55 -12.47
C LEU A 198 11.47 -4.95 -11.89
N THR A 199 12.24 -5.95 -12.32
CA THR A 199 12.16 -7.32 -11.79
C THR A 199 12.45 -7.37 -10.29
N ASN A 200 13.57 -6.79 -9.84
CA ASN A 200 13.94 -6.82 -8.43
C ASN A 200 13.00 -5.95 -7.59
N TRP A 201 12.56 -4.80 -8.11
CA TRP A 201 11.53 -3.98 -7.48
C TRP A 201 10.23 -4.76 -7.25
N ASN A 202 9.75 -5.48 -8.26
CA ASN A 202 8.54 -6.30 -8.12
C ASN A 202 8.73 -7.44 -7.11
N GLN A 203 9.92 -8.05 -7.04
CA GLN A 203 10.24 -9.06 -6.02
C GLN A 203 10.25 -8.46 -4.61
N PHE A 204 10.77 -7.24 -4.45
CA PHE A 204 10.69 -6.50 -3.19
C PHE A 204 9.25 -6.25 -2.77
N LEU A 205 8.42 -5.69 -3.67
CA LEU A 205 7.00 -5.43 -3.40
C LEU A 205 6.22 -6.72 -3.09
N ASP A 206 6.51 -7.83 -3.78
CA ASP A 206 5.91 -9.13 -3.48
C ASP A 206 6.27 -9.63 -2.08
N ALA A 207 7.53 -9.49 -1.67
CA ALA A 207 7.99 -9.88 -0.35
C ALA A 207 7.32 -9.04 0.75
N VAL A 208 7.28 -7.72 0.57
CA VAL A 208 6.61 -6.78 1.50
C VAL A 208 5.10 -7.07 1.58
N ALA A 209 4.44 -7.30 0.44
CA ALA A 209 3.01 -7.64 0.41
C ALA A 209 2.73 -8.95 1.17
N ARG A 210 3.53 -10.01 0.96
CA ARG A 210 3.33 -11.29 1.68
C ARG A 210 3.61 -11.15 3.18
N PHE A 211 4.69 -10.46 3.55
CA PHE A 211 5.00 -10.19 4.96
C PHE A 211 3.85 -9.45 5.62
N GLY A 212 3.44 -8.31 5.04
CA GLY A 212 2.42 -7.44 5.64
C GLY A 212 1.02 -8.05 5.66
N LEU A 213 0.62 -8.76 4.60
CA LEU A 213 -0.75 -9.27 4.45
C LEU A 213 -0.94 -10.68 5.01
N ARG A 214 0.12 -11.48 5.15
CA ARG A 214 0.07 -12.88 5.62
C ARG A 214 0.88 -13.16 6.88
N GLY A 215 1.79 -12.28 7.26
CA GLY A 215 2.78 -12.55 8.31
C GLY A 215 3.87 -13.53 7.87
N GLU A 216 4.02 -13.78 6.56
CA GLU A 216 5.04 -14.70 6.03
C GLU A 216 6.42 -14.02 6.04
N ARG A 217 7.30 -14.45 6.95
CA ARG A 217 8.76 -14.22 6.81
C ARG A 217 9.33 -15.35 5.98
N ARG A 218 10.08 -15.06 4.90
CA ARG A 218 10.96 -16.09 4.34
C ARG A 218 12.04 -16.33 5.38
N THR A 219 12.03 -17.51 5.99
CA THR A 219 13.13 -17.95 6.85
C THR A 219 14.37 -18.04 5.96
N SER A 220 15.29 -17.09 6.08
CA SER A 220 16.69 -17.38 5.76
C SER A 220 17.10 -18.56 6.64
N GLY A 221 17.74 -19.55 6.04
CA GLY A 221 18.10 -20.83 6.67
C GLY A 221 19.18 -20.72 7.74
N THR A 222 18.98 -19.88 8.75
CA THR A 222 19.77 -19.85 9.98
C THR A 222 18.81 -19.70 11.15
N SER A 223 18.30 -20.82 11.63
CA SER A 223 17.80 -20.93 12.99
C SER A 223 18.91 -20.48 13.94
N ARG A 224 18.76 -19.30 14.56
CA ARG A 224 19.43 -19.06 15.85
C ARG A 224 18.77 -20.00 16.87
N PRO A 225 19.54 -20.83 17.61
CA PRO A 225 18.97 -21.67 18.64
C PRO A 225 18.27 -20.79 19.68
N ALA A 226 17.02 -21.14 20.00
CA ALA A 226 16.32 -20.59 21.15
C ALA A 226 16.90 -21.23 22.41
N ASP A 227 17.99 -20.67 22.92
CA ASP A 227 18.42 -20.92 24.30
C ASP A 227 18.05 -19.73 25.16
N TYR A 228 16.85 -19.81 25.74
CA TYR A 228 16.56 -19.24 27.05
C TYR A 228 15.71 -20.25 27.83
N ASP A 229 16.40 -21.25 28.35
CA ASP A 229 15.94 -22.07 29.46
C ASP A 229 15.89 -21.18 30.70
N CYS A 230 14.68 -20.81 31.11
CA CYS A 230 14.45 -20.20 32.42
C CYS A 230 13.88 -21.27 33.35
N THR A 231 14.77 -22.14 33.83
CA THR A 231 14.52 -22.97 35.01
C THR A 231 15.46 -22.61 36.16
N ARG A 232 14.83 -22.06 37.21
CA ARG A 232 15.08 -22.29 38.65
C ARG A 232 16.17 -21.52 39.42
N HIS A 233 15.64 -20.92 40.50
CA HIS A 233 16.19 -20.66 41.85
C HIS A 233 17.04 -19.39 41.98
N ARG A 234 16.70 -18.45 42.88
CA ARG A 234 16.23 -18.60 44.27
C ARG A 234 15.10 -17.65 44.63
#